data_AF-A0A526XN28-F1
#
_entry.id   AF-A0A526XN28-F1
#
_cell.length_a   1.000
_cell.length_b   1.000
_cell.length_c   1.000
_cell.angle_alpha   90.00
_cell.angle_beta   90.00
_cell.angle_gamma   90.00
#
_symmetry.space_group_name_H-M   'P 1'
#
loop_
_entity.id
_entity.type
_entity.pdbx_description
1 polymer ?
#
loop_
_entity_poly.entity_id
_entity_poly.type
_entity_poly.pdbx_seq_one_letter_code
_entity_poly.pdbx_strand_id
1 'polypeptide(L)' 'MNGSAGRNSETRAIVTGGAQGIGFAVAEALADEGCRALALVGRSREK' A
#
# COMPACT_ATOMS: atom_id res chain seq x y z
N MET A 1 -5.80 -1.11 -17.78
CA MET A 1 -4.85 -0.29 -17.01
C MET A 1 -3.47 -0.85 -17.29
N ASN A 2 -2.72 -0.25 -18.21
CA ASN A 2 -1.44 -0.78 -18.69
C ASN A 2 -0.29 0.15 -18.25
N GLY A 3 0.71 -0.40 -17.55
CA GLY A 3 2.05 0.20 -17.47
C GLY A 3 2.75 0.25 -16.10
N SER A 4 2.10 -0.09 -14.97
CA SER A 4 2.71 0.07 -13.64
C SER A 4 3.07 -1.22 -12.91
N ALA A 5 2.76 -2.39 -13.49
CA ALA A 5 3.08 -3.68 -12.89
C ALA A 5 4.60 -3.80 -12.64
N GLY A 6 4.99 -3.91 -11.37
CA GLY A 6 6.38 -4.06 -10.95
C GLY A 6 7.13 -2.75 -10.66
N ARG A 7 6.52 -1.56 -10.83
CA ARG A 7 7.14 -0.27 -10.50
C ARG A 7 7.74 -0.24 -9.08
N ASN A 8 7.08 -0.87 -8.11
CA ASN A 8 7.48 -0.91 -6.71
C ASN A 8 7.91 -2.30 -6.24
N SER A 9 8.35 -3.18 -7.14
CA SER A 9 8.73 -4.57 -6.81
C SER A 9 9.77 -4.72 -5.70
N GLU A 10 10.77 -3.83 -5.68
CA GLU A 10 11.85 -3.80 -4.67
C GLU A 10 11.58 -2.82 -3.51
N THR A 11 10.46 -2.09 -3.56
CA THR A 11 10.12 -1.07 -2.55
C THR A 11 9.62 -1.71 -1.27
N ARG A 12 10.06 -1.16 -0.12
CA ARG A 12 9.49 -1.45 1.20
C ARG A 12 8.79 -0.19 1.70
N ALA A 13 7.51 -0.28 2.04
CA ALA A 13 6.69 0.88 2.33
C ALA A 13 5.93 0.77 3.66
N ILE A 14 5.76 1.91 4.32
CA ILE A 14 4.90 2.10 5.49
C ILE A 14 3.85 3.14 5.10
N VAL A 15 2.57 2.79 5.19
CA VAL A 15 1.46 3.70 4.93
C VAL A 15 0.77 4.04 6.25
N THR A 16 1.00 5.27 6.73
CA THR A 16 0.31 5.80 7.91
C THR A 16 -1.11 6.23 7.56
N GLY A 17 -2.04 6.05 8.50
CA GLY A 17 -3.47 6.19 8.20
C GLY A 17 -3.97 5.16 7.17
N GLY A 18 -3.19 4.11 6.90
CA GLY A 18 -3.42 3.14 5.83
C GLY A 18 -4.56 2.14 6.08
N ALA A 19 -5.14 2.16 7.27
CA ALA A 19 -6.21 1.25 7.68
C ALA A 19 -7.52 1.42 6.88
N GLN A 20 -7.78 2.61 6.31
CA GLN A 20 -9.03 2.85 5.56
C GLN A 20 -8.91 4.03 4.59
N GLY A 21 -9.91 4.19 3.73
CA GLY A 21 -10.08 5.36 2.86
C GLY A 21 -8.89 5.53 1.92
N ILE A 22 -8.40 6.77 1.79
CA ILE A 22 -7.33 7.12 0.85
C ILE A 22 -6.03 6.39 1.18
N GLY A 23 -5.67 6.27 2.46
CA GLY A 23 -4.46 5.55 2.87
C GLY A 23 -4.49 4.08 2.42
N PHE A 24 -5.65 3.44 2.53
CA PHE A 24 -5.83 2.07 2.05
C PHE A 24 -5.77 1.97 0.52
N ALA A 25 -6.43 2.89 -0.20
CA ALA A 25 -6.36 2.92 -1.66
C ALA A 25 -4.93 3.13 -2.19
N VAL A 26 -4.10 3.91 -1.49
CA VAL A 26 -2.67 4.06 -1.81
C VAL A 26 -1.94 2.75 -1.58
N ALA A 27 -2.23 2.04 -0.49
CA ALA A 27 -1.63 0.73 -0.22
C ALA A 27 -1.99 -0.31 -1.29
N GLU A 28 -3.24 -0.35 -1.75
CA GLU A 28 -3.68 -1.21 -2.86
C GLU A 28 -2.91 -0.88 -4.14
N ALA A 29 -2.81 0.40 -4.50
CA ALA A 29 -2.03 0.81 -5.67
C ALA A 29 -0.55 0.40 -5.56
N LEU A 30 0.07 0.54 -4.39
CA LEU A 30 1.45 0.07 -4.16
C LEU A 30 1.57 -1.44 -4.35
N ALA A 31 0.61 -2.22 -3.87
CA ALA A 31 0.59 -3.66 -4.02
C ALA A 31 0.40 -4.10 -5.49
N ASP A 32 -0.50 -3.43 -6.23
CA ASP A 32 -0.71 -3.64 -7.67
C ASP A 32 0.55 -3.27 -8.48
N GLU A 33 1.28 -2.25 -8.03
CA GLU A 33 2.57 -1.85 -8.58
C GLU A 33 3.71 -2.81 -8.18
N GLY A 34 3.44 -3.87 -7.42
CA GLY A 34 4.37 -4.95 -7.10
C GLY A 34 5.03 -4.85 -5.72
N CYS A 35 4.70 -3.86 -4.89
CA CYS A 35 5.26 -3.74 -3.54
C CYS A 35 4.78 -4.91 -2.67
N ARG A 36 5.69 -5.85 -2.35
CA ARG A 36 5.39 -7.00 -1.49
C ARG A 36 5.71 -6.76 -0.01
N ALA A 37 6.53 -5.76 0.29
CA ALA A 37 6.93 -5.40 1.64
C ALA A 37 6.21 -4.13 2.11
N LEU A 38 4.95 -4.27 2.50
CA LEU A 38 4.06 -3.15 2.84
C LEU A 38 3.50 -3.32 4.26
N ALA A 39 3.55 -2.25 5.07
CA ALA A 39 2.94 -2.19 6.38
C ALA A 39 1.93 -1.03 6.47
N LEU A 40 0.74 -1.32 7.01
CA LEU A 40 -0.28 -0.31 7.30
C LEU A 40 -0.23 0.07 8.77
N VAL A 41 -0.28 1.37 9.04
CA VAL A 41 -0.23 1.89 10.41
C VAL A 41 -1.50 2.67 10.71
N GLY A 42 -2.23 2.22 11.71
CA GLY A 42 -3.45 2.83 12.25
C GLY A 42 -3.42 2.90 13.77
N ARG A 43 -4.38 3.61 14.36
CA ARG A 43 -4.52 3.74 15.82
C ARG A 43 -5.28 2.57 16.45
N SER A 44 -6.21 1.97 15.70
CA SER A 44 -7.10 0.90 16.15
C SER A 44 -6.93 -0.29 15.23
N ARG A 45 -6.93 -1.50 15.78
CA ARG A 45 -6.78 -2.75 15.02
C ARG A 45 -8.05 -3.16 14.25
N GLU A 46 -9.19 -2.60 14.64
CA GLU A 46 -10.51 -2.90 14.07
C GLU A 46 -10.77 -2.23 12.72
N LYS A 47 -9.92 -1.26 12.37
CA LYS A 47 -9.88 -0.60 11.07
C LYS A 47 -8.67 -1.16 10.33
#